data_AF-A0A483Z240-F1
#
_entry.id   AF-A0A483Z240-F1
#
_cell.length_a   1.000
_cell.length_b   1.000
_cell.length_c   1.000
_cell.angle_alpha   90.00
_cell.angle_beta   90.00
_cell.angle_gamma   90.00
#
_symmetry.space_group_name_H-M   'P 1'
#
loop_
_entity.id
_entity.type
_entity.pdbx_description
1 polymer ?
#
loop_
_entity_poly.entity_id
_entity_poly.type
_entity_poly.pdbx_seq_one_letter_code
_entity_poly.pdbx_strand_id
1 'polypeptide(L)'
;MMHKRLVVNIFSSLLLGAALISAPVYAAEKTVVNISKVDGMPWFNRMGEGVVQAGKEFNLNASQVGPSSTDAPQQVKIIEDLIARKVDAITIVPNDANVLEPVFKKDRAAG
;
A
#
# COMPACT_ATOMS: atom_id res chain seq x y z
N MET A 1 55.49 10.28 -18.93
CA MET A 1 54.41 11.05 -18.26
C MET A 1 52.99 10.71 -18.74
N MET A 2 52.79 10.32 -20.01
CA MET A 2 51.47 9.95 -20.56
C MET A 2 50.79 8.75 -19.86
N HIS A 3 51.53 7.71 -19.49
CA HIS A 3 50.94 6.51 -18.85
C HIS A 3 50.40 6.77 -17.43
N LYS A 4 50.98 7.70 -16.67
CA LYS A 4 50.47 8.07 -15.33
C LYS A 4 49.14 8.81 -15.40
N ARG A 5 48.94 9.66 -16.42
CA ARG A 5 47.67 10.36 -16.67
C ARG A 5 46.57 9.42 -17.16
N LEU A 6 46.93 8.41 -17.95
CA LEU A 6 45.99 7.38 -18.42
C LEU A 6 45.46 6.53 -17.25
N VAL A 7 46.34 6.08 -16.35
CA VAL A 7 45.97 5.27 -15.19
C VAL A 7 45.09 6.06 -14.20
N VAL A 8 45.42 7.34 -13.96
CA VAL A 8 44.61 8.22 -13.10
C VAL A 8 43.23 8.45 -13.69
N ASN A 9 43.11 8.65 -15.01
CA ASN A 9 41.82 8.85 -15.66
C ASN A 9 40.93 7.59 -15.64
N ILE A 10 41.52 6.40 -15.75
CA ILE A 10 40.79 5.12 -15.66
C ILE A 10 40.32 4.87 -14.22
N PHE A 11 41.12 5.20 -13.21
CA PHE A 11 40.72 5.07 -11.81
C PHE A 11 39.59 6.05 -11.43
N SER A 12 39.66 7.30 -11.91
CA SER A 12 38.65 8.32 -11.64
C SER A 12 37.31 8.03 -12.32
N SER A 13 37.31 7.46 -13.52
CA SER A 13 36.06 7.05 -14.20
C SER A 13 35.41 5.84 -13.55
N LEU A 14 36.20 4.92 -12.97
CA LEU A 14 35.68 3.77 -12.22
C LEU A 14 34.98 4.19 -10.91
N LEU A 15 35.55 5.16 -10.19
CA LEU A 15 34.97 5.70 -8.96
C LEU A 15 33.66 6.47 -9.20
N LEU A 16 33.56 7.19 -10.31
CA LEU A 16 32.32 7.90 -10.69
C LEU A 16 31.22 6.91 -11.14
N GLY A 17 31.59 5.80 -11.78
CA GLY A 17 30.66 4.73 -12.15
C GLY A 17 30.07 3.98 -10.94
N ALA A 18 30.87 3.74 -9.89
CA ALA A 18 30.40 3.06 -8.67
C ALA A 18 29.40 3.89 -7.85
N ALA A 19 29.52 5.22 -7.88
CA ALA A 19 28.61 6.13 -7.16
C ALA A 19 27.20 6.18 -7.78
N LEU A 20 27.06 5.92 -9.08
CA LEU A 20 25.76 5.96 -9.77
C LEU A 20 24.91 4.69 -9.59
N ILE A 21 25.49 3.61 -9.05
CA ILE A 21 24.81 2.32 -8.84
C ILE A 21 24.29 2.19 -7.39
N SER A 22 24.76 3.04 -6.47
CA SER A 22 24.36 3.01 -5.05
C SER A 22 23.11 3.85 -4.74
N ALA A 23 22.13 3.90 -5.64
CA ALA A 23 20.82 4.40 -5.27
C ALA A 23 20.18 3.39 -4.29
N PRO A 24 19.78 3.80 -3.08
CA PRO A 24 19.06 2.91 -2.20
C PRO A 24 17.75 2.52 -2.89
N VAL A 25 17.59 1.24 -3.18
CA VAL A 25 16.28 0.66 -3.52
C VAL A 25 15.48 0.68 -2.22
N TYR A 26 14.71 1.73 -2.01
CA TYR A 26 13.64 1.69 -1.02
C TYR A 26 12.60 0.70 -1.53
N ALA A 27 12.34 -0.36 -0.75
CA ALA A 27 11.23 -1.26 -1.04
C ALA A 27 9.93 -0.43 -1.03
N ALA A 28 9.08 -0.61 -2.06
CA ALA A 28 7.81 0.09 -2.12
C ALA A 28 6.98 -0.23 -0.87
N GLU A 29 6.48 0.81 -0.20
CA GLU A 29 5.68 0.67 1.00
C GLU A 29 4.37 -0.06 0.68
N LYS A 30 4.09 -1.14 1.41
CA LYS A 30 2.89 -1.94 1.20
C LYS A 30 1.65 -1.12 1.53
N THR A 31 0.67 -1.10 0.62
CA THR A 31 -0.56 -0.34 0.77
C THR A 31 -1.66 -1.20 1.37
N VAL A 32 -2.15 -0.82 2.55
CA VAL A 32 -3.21 -1.53 3.27
C VAL A 32 -4.40 -0.59 3.47
N VAL A 33 -5.60 -1.03 3.12
CA VAL A 33 -6.81 -0.22 3.29
C VAL A 33 -7.82 -0.95 4.16
N ASN A 34 -8.27 -0.29 5.23
CA ASN A 34 -9.38 -0.73 6.06
C ASN A 34 -10.71 -0.15 5.56
N ILE A 35 -11.73 -0.99 5.48
CA ILE A 35 -13.10 -0.58 5.16
C ILE A 35 -13.91 -0.58 6.46
N SER A 36 -14.33 0.61 6.90
CA SER A 36 -15.21 0.78 8.05
C SER A 36 -16.65 0.32 7.73
N LYS A 37 -17.47 0.12 8.77
CA LYS A 37 -18.90 -0.18 8.63
C LYS A 37 -19.65 0.97 7.94
N VAL A 38 -19.30 2.20 8.33
CA VAL A 38 -19.91 3.46 7.91
C VAL A 38 -18.98 4.62 8.33
N ASP A 39 -18.86 5.62 7.47
CA ASP A 39 -18.08 6.82 7.76
C ASP A 39 -18.85 7.85 8.61
N GLY A 40 -18.11 8.68 9.34
CA GLY A 40 -18.66 9.78 10.13
C GLY A 40 -19.10 9.39 11.55
N MET A 41 -19.13 8.11 11.91
CA MET A 41 -19.41 7.68 13.29
C MET A 41 -18.14 7.82 14.16
N PRO A 42 -18.25 8.38 15.39
CA PRO A 42 -17.09 8.58 16.27
C PRO A 42 -16.24 7.33 16.53
N TRP A 43 -16.88 6.16 16.65
CA TRP A 43 -16.18 4.88 16.80
C TRP A 43 -15.26 4.56 15.62
N PHE A 44 -15.75 4.71 14.39
CA PHE A 44 -14.97 4.42 13.18
C PHE A 44 -13.94 5.51 12.90
N ASN A 45 -14.19 6.77 13.27
CA ASN A 45 -13.18 7.82 13.19
C ASN A 45 -11.99 7.49 14.09
N ARG A 46 -12.24 7.06 15.33
CA ARG A 46 -11.18 6.65 16.26
C ARG A 46 -10.44 5.40 15.79
N MET A 47 -11.14 4.44 15.18
CA MET A 47 -10.49 3.29 14.52
C MET A 47 -9.55 3.74 13.41
N GLY A 48 -9.96 4.71 12.58
CA GLY A 48 -9.16 5.24 11.48
C GLY A 48 -7.84 5.85 11.94
N GLU A 49 -7.84 6.56 13.08
CA GLU A 49 -6.61 7.04 13.72
C GLU A 49 -5.66 5.88 14.08
N GLY A 50 -6.21 4.78 14.62
CA GLY A 50 -5.46 3.57 14.94
C GLY A 50 -4.88 2.88 13.69
N VAL A 51 -5.62 2.86 12.58
CA VAL A 51 -5.14 2.32 11.29
C VAL A 51 -3.94 3.13 10.79
N VAL A 52 -4.02 4.46 10.82
CA VAL A 52 -2.91 5.33 10.42
C VAL A 52 -1.71 5.19 11.36
N GLN A 53 -1.95 5.03 12.66
CA GLN A 53 -0.89 4.77 13.64
C GLN A 53 -0.17 3.45 13.34
N ALA A 54 -0.93 2.37 13.08
CA ALA A 54 -0.36 1.07 12.71
C ALA A 54 0.46 1.17 11.40
N GLY A 55 0.02 1.97 10.43
CA GLY A 55 0.79 2.24 9.22
C GLY A 55 2.20 2.73 9.51
N LYS A 56 2.33 3.70 10.43
CA LYS A 56 3.64 4.23 10.85
C LYS A 56 4.48 3.20 11.61
N GLU A 57 3.85 2.40 12.48
CA GLU A 57 4.54 1.40 13.29
C GLU A 57 5.10 0.24 12.46
N PHE A 58 4.36 -0.19 11.44
CA PHE A 58 4.71 -1.33 10.59
C PHE A 58 5.33 -0.93 9.24
N ASN A 59 5.58 0.36 9.01
CA ASN A 59 6.10 0.88 7.74
C ASN A 59 5.21 0.46 6.55
N LEU A 60 3.91 0.74 6.68
CA LEU A 60 2.85 0.48 5.71
C LEU A 60 2.13 1.77 5.35
N ASN A 61 1.74 1.91 4.08
CA ASN A 61 0.82 2.93 3.63
C ASN A 61 -0.61 2.50 4.01
N ALA A 62 -0.96 2.72 5.27
CA ALA A 62 -2.24 2.31 5.85
C ALA A 62 -3.26 3.46 5.84
N SER A 63 -4.50 3.18 5.38
CA SER A 63 -5.60 4.14 5.39
C SER A 63 -6.94 3.48 5.69
N GLN A 64 -7.95 4.29 6.01
CA GLN A 64 -9.32 3.83 6.20
C GLN A 64 -10.28 4.59 5.26
N VAL A 65 -11.26 3.86 4.73
CA VAL A 65 -12.41 4.38 3.98
C VAL A 65 -13.68 3.72 4.50
N GLY A 66 -14.84 4.33 4.27
CA GLY A 66 -16.11 3.68 4.59
C GLY A 66 -17.26 4.14 3.70
N PRO A 67 -18.36 3.38 3.70
CA PRO A 67 -19.58 3.76 3.00
C PRO A 67 -20.31 4.88 3.74
N SER A 68 -21.24 5.55 3.05
CA SER A 68 -22.08 6.60 3.66
C SER A 68 -23.24 6.02 4.49
N SER A 69 -23.51 4.73 4.36
CA SER A 69 -24.53 4.00 5.12
C SER A 69 -24.05 2.58 5.47
N THR A 70 -24.85 1.82 6.21
CA THR A 70 -24.53 0.43 6.59
C THR A 70 -24.94 -0.62 5.54
N ASP A 71 -25.26 -0.22 4.31
CA ASP A 71 -25.68 -1.13 3.25
C ASP A 71 -24.50 -1.94 2.70
N ALA A 72 -24.63 -3.27 2.64
CA ALA A 72 -23.58 -4.16 2.14
C ALA A 72 -23.15 -3.89 0.67
N PRO A 73 -24.06 -3.58 -0.28
CA PRO A 73 -23.67 -3.25 -1.65
C PRO A 73 -22.71 -2.06 -1.77
N GLN A 74 -22.75 -1.10 -0.83
CA GLN A 74 -21.78 0.00 -0.83
C GLN A 74 -20.38 -0.49 -0.50
N GLN A 75 -20.24 -1.43 0.44
CA GLN A 75 -18.95 -2.07 0.73
C GLN A 75 -18.46 -2.93 -0.45
N VAL A 76 -19.35 -3.60 -1.19
CA VAL A 76 -18.98 -4.33 -2.43
C VAL A 76 -18.28 -3.40 -3.41
N LYS A 77 -18.85 -2.23 -3.69
CA LYS A 77 -18.25 -1.26 -4.62
C LYS A 77 -16.87 -0.79 -4.14
N ILE A 78 -16.72 -0.51 -2.83
CA ILE A 78 -15.42 -0.11 -2.27
C ILE A 78 -14.39 -1.23 -2.42
N ILE A 79 -14.78 -2.49 -2.17
CA ILE A 79 -13.90 -3.66 -2.34
C ILE A 79 -13.44 -3.76 -3.80
N GLU A 80 -14.36 -3.70 -4.76
CA GLU A 80 -14.04 -3.75 -6.20
C GLU A 80 -13.11 -2.62 -6.63
N ASP A 81 -13.34 -1.40 -6.14
CA ASP A 81 -12.48 -0.24 -6.40
C ASP A 81 -11.06 -0.45 -5.82
N LEU A 82 -10.93 -1.05 -4.64
CA LEU A 82 -9.62 -1.34 -4.01
C LEU A 82 -8.87 -2.49 -4.71
N ILE A 83 -9.58 -3.51 -5.16
CA ILE A 83 -9.04 -4.60 -6.00
C ILE A 83 -8.49 -4.02 -7.31
N ALA A 84 -9.28 -3.18 -7.98
CA ALA A 84 -8.86 -2.54 -9.23
C ALA A 84 -7.61 -1.66 -9.04
N ARG A 85 -7.49 -1.01 -7.87
CA ARG A 85 -6.30 -0.24 -7.47
C ARG A 85 -5.10 -1.10 -7.07
N LYS A 86 -5.25 -2.42 -6.96
CA LYS A 86 -4.21 -3.38 -6.58
C LYS A 86 -3.52 -3.01 -5.26
N VAL A 87 -4.31 -2.71 -4.23
CA VAL A 87 -3.77 -2.57 -2.87
C VAL A 87 -3.23 -3.92 -2.39
N ASP A 88 -2.20 -3.90 -1.53
CA ASP A 88 -1.56 -5.13 -1.06
C ASP A 88 -2.42 -5.91 -0.06
N ALA A 89 -3.28 -5.23 0.71
CA ALA A 89 -4.23 -5.88 1.60
C ALA A 89 -5.49 -5.03 1.84
N ILE A 90 -6.63 -5.72 1.93
CA ILE A 90 -7.91 -5.15 2.34
C ILE A 90 -8.27 -5.74 3.71
N THR A 91 -8.60 -4.87 4.66
CA THR A 91 -9.23 -5.23 5.94
C THR A 91 -10.62 -4.61 5.98
N ILE A 92 -11.56 -5.23 6.70
CA ILE A 92 -12.96 -4.79 6.65
C ILE A 92 -13.71 -5.11 7.95
N VAL A 93 -14.56 -4.19 8.38
CA VAL A 93 -15.66 -4.45 9.31
C VAL A 93 -16.93 -4.72 8.48
N PRO A 94 -17.36 -5.97 8.31
CA PRO A 94 -18.38 -6.32 7.34
C PRO A 94 -19.78 -5.89 7.78
N ASN A 95 -20.55 -5.34 6.83
CA ASN A 95 -21.97 -5.06 7.01
C ASN A 95 -22.82 -6.34 6.87
N ASP A 96 -22.49 -7.19 5.90
CA ASP A 96 -23.10 -8.53 5.72
C ASP A 96 -22.07 -9.51 5.16
N ALA A 97 -21.67 -10.51 5.93
CA ALA A 97 -20.67 -11.48 5.50
C ALA A 97 -21.11 -12.33 4.29
N ASN A 98 -22.41 -12.67 4.18
CA ASN A 98 -22.92 -13.51 3.10
C ASN A 98 -22.86 -12.80 1.76
N VAL A 99 -23.00 -11.47 1.75
CA VAL A 99 -22.89 -10.64 0.55
C VAL A 99 -21.43 -10.48 0.13
N LEU A 100 -20.51 -10.35 1.08
CA LEU A 100 -19.11 -10.01 0.82
C LEU A 100 -18.22 -11.22 0.55
N GLU A 101 -18.50 -12.38 1.14
CA GLU A 101 -17.70 -13.59 0.94
C GLU A 101 -17.55 -14.00 -0.55
N PRO A 102 -18.61 -13.97 -1.39
CA PRO A 102 -18.47 -14.26 -2.81
C PRO A 102 -17.56 -13.27 -3.56
N VAL A 103 -17.56 -12.00 -3.15
CA VAL A 103 -16.73 -10.95 -3.77
C VAL A 103 -15.25 -11.22 -3.51
N PHE A 104 -14.89 -11.50 -2.25
CA PHE A 104 -13.50 -11.85 -1.90
C PHE A 104 -13.04 -13.21 -2.47
N LYS A 105 -13.95 -14.18 -2.61
CA LYS A 105 -13.63 -15.46 -3.29
C LYS A 105 -13.29 -15.23 -4.76
N LYS A 106 -14.07 -14.39 -5.45
CA LYS A 106 -13.82 -14.02 -6.84
C LYS A 106 -12.48 -13.31 -7.00
N ASP A 107 -12.15 -12.40 -6.09
CA ASP A 107 -10.87 -11.69 -6.05
C ASP A 107 -9.67 -12.64 -5.88
N ARG A 108 -9.68 -13.48 -4.84
CA ARG A 108 -8.61 -14.46 -4.58
C ARG A 108 -8.41 -15.45 -5.73
N ALA A 109 -9.46 -15.75 -6.48
CA ALA A 109 -9.36 -16.60 -7.67
C ALA A 109 -8.74 -15.89 -8.87
N ALA A 110 -8.75 -14.55 -8.90
CA ALA A 110 -8.22 -13.74 -9.99
C ALA A 110 -6.72 -13.44 -9.86
N GLY A 111 -6.11 -13.63 -8.69
CA GLY A 111 -4.66 -13.49 -8.44
C GLY A 111 -4.37 -12.51 -7.32
#